data_AF-A0A846TL58-F1
#
_entry.id   AF-A0A846TL58-F1
#
_cell.length_a   1.000
_cell.length_b   1.000
_cell.length_c   1.000
_cell.angle_alpha   90.00
_cell.angle_beta   90.00
_cell.angle_gamma   90.00
#
_symmetry.space_group_name_H-M   'P 1'
#
loop_
_entity.id
_entity.type
_entity.pdbx_description
1 polymer ?
#
loop_
_entity_poly.entity_id
_entity_poly.type
_entity_poly.pdbx_seq_one_letter_code
_entity_poly.pdbx_strand_id
1 'polypeptide(L)' 'MEEEQLVAIHKNNAGEIISFQTSSGRIISYRKALQEANTGTISGVNINEGADGTTSLVSADGSGFEQYPDIY' A
#
# COMPACT_ATOMS: atom_id res chain seq x y z
N MET A 1 -9.58 -18.15 -0.32
CA MET A 1 -9.39 -17.03 -1.26
C MET A 1 -7.96 -16.59 -1.05
N GLU A 2 -7.14 -16.56 -2.10
CA GLU A 2 -5.76 -16.08 -1.98
C GLU A 2 -5.80 -14.57 -1.80
N GLU A 3 -5.30 -14.07 -0.68
CA GLU A 3 -5.24 -12.64 -0.40
C GLU A 3 -4.11 -12.02 -1.23
N GLU A 4 -4.39 -10.87 -1.86
CA GLU A 4 -3.37 -10.18 -2.66
C GLU A 4 -2.37 -9.46 -1.75
N GLN A 5 -1.10 -9.41 -2.17
CA GLN A 5 -0.05 -8.66 -1.48
C GLN A 5 0.33 -7.44 -2.31
N LEU A 6 0.80 -6.38 -1.65
CA LEU A 6 1.48 -5.30 -2.35
C LEU A 6 2.92 -5.74 -2.66
N VAL A 7 3.37 -5.55 -3.90
CA VAL A 7 4.70 -6.01 -4.36
C VAL A 7 5.57 -4.90 -4.94
N ALA A 8 4.96 -3.78 -5.36
CA ALA A 8 5.67 -2.64 -5.92
C ALA A 8 4.89 -1.34 -5.65
N ILE A 9 5.57 -0.20 -5.79
CA ILE A 9 5.02 1.14 -5.58
C ILE A 9 5.17 1.98 -6.85
N HIS A 10 4.36 3.03 -6.95
CA HIS A 10 4.54 4.11 -7.92
C HIS A 10 4.54 5.44 -7.19
N LYS A 11 5.59 6.21 -7.38
CA LYS A 11 5.74 7.55 -6.80
C LYS A 11 5.42 8.65 -7.81
N ASN A 12 4.90 9.77 -7.33
CA ASN A 12 4.80 10.99 -8.14
C ASN A 12 6.16 11.71 -8.22
N ASN A 13 6.22 12.82 -8.97
CA ASN A 13 7.44 13.63 -9.11
C ASN A 13 7.97 14.22 -7.78
N ALA A 14 7.15 14.26 -6.73
CA ALA A 14 7.55 14.69 -5.39
C ALA A 14 8.07 13.54 -4.51
N GLY A 15 8.07 12.30 -5.02
CA GLY A 15 8.49 11.10 -4.28
C GLY A 15 7.38 10.47 -3.43
N GLU A 16 6.15 10.95 -3.51
CA GLU A 16 5.02 10.42 -2.72
C GLU A 16 4.41 9.20 -3.41
N ILE A 17 4.11 8.16 -2.64
CA ILE A 17 3.48 6.94 -3.17
C ILE A 17 2.02 7.22 -3.52
N ILE A 18 1.69 7.11 -4.80
CA ILE A 18 0.34 7.35 -5.32
C ILE A 18 -0.40 6.08 -5.72
N SER A 19 0.32 4.98 -5.97
CA SER A 19 -0.27 3.69 -6.37
C SER A 19 0.61 2.52 -5.96
N PHE A 20 0.01 1.33 -5.93
CA PHE A 20 0.67 0.06 -5.65
C PHE A 20 0.36 -0.95 -6.73
N GLN A 21 1.30 -1.86 -6.98
CA GLN A 21 1.05 -3.09 -7.72
C GLN A 21 0.74 -4.22 -6.74
N THR A 22 -0.32 -4.99 -7.04
CA THR A 22 -0.64 -6.20 -6.29
C THR A 22 0.03 -7.43 -6.89
N SER A 23 0.11 -8.52 -6.11
CA SER A 23 0.65 -9.80 -6.56
C SER A 23 -0.09 -10.42 -7.75
N SER A 24 -1.34 -10.01 -8.01
CA SER A 24 -2.11 -10.39 -9.20
C SER A 24 -1.83 -9.51 -10.43
N GLY A 25 -0.96 -8.51 -10.31
CA GLY A 25 -0.55 -7.61 -11.37
C GLY A 25 -1.44 -6.37 -11.55
N ARG A 26 -2.47 -6.18 -10.70
CA ARG A 26 -3.32 -4.98 -10.73
C ARG A 26 -2.52 -3.77 -10.24
N ILE A 27 -2.75 -2.61 -10.84
CA ILE A 27 -2.30 -1.33 -10.30
C ILE A 27 -3.49 -0.65 -9.63
N ILE A 28 -3.36 -0.32 -8.35
CA ILE A 28 -4.40 0.32 -7.56
C ILE A 28 -3.89 1.62 -6.94
N SER A 29 -4.75 2.63 -6.88
CA SER A 29 -4.42 3.89 -6.19
C SER A 29 -4.21 3.67 -4.68
N TYR A 30 -3.44 4.56 -4.04
CA TYR A 30 -3.23 4.54 -2.59
C TYR A 30 -4.54 4.45 -1.79
N ARG A 31 -5.54 5.27 -2.14
CA ARG A 31 -6.86 5.26 -1.48
C ARG A 31 -7.57 3.90 -1.62
N LYS A 32 -7.44 3.25 -2.78
CA LYS A 32 -8.02 1.92 -3.00
C LYS A 32 -7.30 0.87 -2.15
N ALA A 33 -5.97 0.96 -2.02
CA ALA A 33 -5.20 0.07 -1.16
C ALA A 33 -5.60 0.19 0.31
N LEU A 34 -5.81 1.42 0.83
CA LEU A 34 -6.36 1.63 2.18
C LEU A 34 -7.74 0.97 2.35
N GLN A 35 -8.63 1.15 1.39
CA GLN A 35 -9.95 0.52 1.44
C GLN A 35 -9.85 -1.02 1.41
N GLU A 36 -9.05 -1.57 0.50
CA GLU A 36 -8.87 -3.02 0.34
C GLU A 36 -8.15 -3.66 1.54
N ALA A 37 -7.23 -2.94 2.20
CA ALA A 37 -6.62 -3.34 3.46
C ALA A 37 -7.67 -3.40 4.58
N ASN A 38 -8.52 -2.38 4.68
CA ASN A 38 -9.59 -2.33 5.68
C ASN A 38 -10.64 -3.46 5.49
N THR A 39 -10.88 -3.89 4.25
CA THR A 39 -11.80 -5.01 3.95
C THR A 39 -11.13 -6.39 3.94
N GLY A 40 -9.82 -6.48 4.20
CA GLY A 40 -9.05 -7.73 4.19
C GLY A 40 -8.89 -8.34 2.79
N THR A 41 -9.01 -7.54 1.72
CA THR A 41 -8.77 -7.98 0.34
C THR A 41 -7.28 -8.02 0.02
N ILE A 42 -6.52 -7.08 0.61
CA ILE A 42 -5.06 -7.05 0.58
C ILE A 42 -4.57 -7.39 1.97
N SER A 43 -3.62 -8.32 2.06
CA SER A 43 -2.95 -8.63 3.32
C SER A 43 -1.47 -8.29 3.27
N GLY A 44 -0.76 -8.60 4.36
CA GLY A 44 0.63 -8.16 4.55
C GLY A 44 0.77 -6.65 4.78
N VAL A 45 -0.34 -5.96 5.09
CA VAL A 45 -0.38 -4.52 5.35
C VAL A 45 -1.23 -4.21 6.56
N ASN A 46 -0.92 -3.10 7.22
CA ASN A 46 -1.70 -2.54 8.31
C ASN A 46 -2.07 -1.09 8.00
N ILE A 47 -3.15 -0.63 8.63
CA ILE A 47 -3.54 0.77 8.64
C ILE A 47 -2.99 1.37 9.94
N ASN A 48 -2.09 2.33 9.81
CA ASN A 48 -1.55 3.09 10.92
C ASN A 48 -2.29 4.43 11.05
N GLU A 49 -2.75 4.74 12.25
CA GLU A 49 -3.32 6.04 12.58
C GLU A 49 -2.25 6.89 13.28
N GLY A 50 -1.89 8.00 12.66
CA GLY A 50 -0.97 8.99 13.20
C GLY A 50 -1.60 9.76 14.37
N ALA A 51 -0.75 10.36 15.21
CA ALA A 51 -1.19 11.15 16.35
C ALA A 51 -2.02 12.40 15.97
N ASP A 52 -1.96 12.83 14.70
CA ASP A 52 -2.73 13.91 14.10
C ASP A 52 -4.08 13.45 13.51
N GLY A 53 -4.42 12.16 13.64
CA GLY A 53 -5.61 11.56 13.06
C GLY A 53 -5.48 11.24 11.57
N THR A 54 -4.29 11.36 10.98
CA THR A 54 -4.05 10.92 9.60
C THR A 54 -3.91 9.42 9.53
N THR A 55 -4.44 8.81 8.48
CA THR A 55 -4.37 7.36 8.28
C THR A 55 -3.41 7.05 7.15
N SER A 56 -2.43 6.18 7.43
CA SER A 56 -1.41 5.76 6.47
C SER A 56 -1.37 4.24 6.37
N LEU A 57 -1.04 3.75 5.19
CA LEU A 57 -0.78 2.33 4.97
C LEU A 57 0.69 2.02 5.30
N VAL A 58 0.91 0.93 6.03
CA VAL A 58 2.24 0.38 6.34
C VAL A 58 2.27 -1.12 6.06
N SER A 59 3.46 -1.69 5.92
CA SER A 59 3.65 -3.13 5.83
C SER A 59 3.27 -3.83 7.14
N ALA A 60 3.09 -5.15 7.11
CA ALA A 60 2.77 -5.98 8.27
C ALA A 60 3.78 -5.83 9.43
N ASP A 61 5.05 -5.56 9.11
CA ASP A 61 6.13 -5.31 10.07
C ASP A 61 6.19 -3.86 10.57
N GLY A 62 5.27 -3.00 10.14
CA GLY A 62 5.22 -1.58 10.48
C GLY A 62 6.20 -0.72 9.69
N SER A 63 6.96 -1.29 8.75
CA SER A 63 7.82 -0.52 7.86
C SER A 63 7.01 0.18 6.76
N GLY A 64 7.58 1.26 6.21
CA GLY A 64 7.06 1.87 5.00
C GLY A 64 7.34 1.02 3.76
N PHE A 65 6.79 1.45 2.62
CA PHE A 65 6.99 0.74 1.35
C PHE A 65 8.19 1.25 0.55
N GLU A 66 9.06 2.07 1.14
CA GLU A 66 10.16 2.73 0.42
C GLU A 66 11.16 1.76 -0.21
N GLN A 67 11.28 0.56 0.36
CA GLN A 67 12.11 -0.54 -0.13
C GLN A 67 11.50 -1.33 -1.30
N TYR A 68 10.23 -1.06 -1.64
CA TYR A 68 9.57 -1.76 -2.74
C TYR A 68 10.09 -1.23 -4.08
N PRO A 69 10.17 -2.08 -5.10
CA PRO A 69 10.54 -1.63 -6.44
C PRO A 69 9.54 -0.59 -6.94
N ASP A 70 10.04 0.42 -7.66
CA ASP A 70 9.18 1.34 -8.42
C ASP A 70 8.77 0.66 -9.73
N ILE A 71 7.52 0.86 -10.14
CA ILE A 71 7.00 0.36 -11.41
C ILE A 71 7.26 1.33 -12.58
N TYR A 72 7.72 2.57 -12.32
CA TYR A 72 8.06 3.57 -13.35
C TYR A 72 9.43 4.23 -13.14
#